data_AF-A0A1F5SUE8-F1
#
_entry.id   AF-A0A1F5SUE8-F1
#
_cell.length_a   1.000
_cell.length_b   1.000
_cell.length_c   1.000
_cell.angle_alpha   90.00
_cell.angle_beta   90.00
_cell.angle_gamma   90.00
#
_symmetry.space_group_name_H-M   'P 1'
#
loop_
_entity.id
_entity.type
_entity.pdbx_description
1 polymer ?
#
loop_
_entity_poly.entity_id
_entity_poly.type
_entity_poly.pdbx_seq_one_letter_code
_entity_poly.pdbx_strand_id
1 'polypeptide(L)'
;MGAQILPAGLIMFKIFKRIKIFFAVLILCLFFIFLASRGQVYKIEELAYGVTFSQKQAQSLGLDWRSIYLSVFDDLGVKKIRLPAYWDEIESQEGSFFWPDLDWQISQASSRRVEIILAVGARLPRWPECHLPAWTKNFLKAQIENKTLDYITAVIKRYKGNQQIIAWQIENEPFLSHFGDCPKFDKKFLDQEIILARSLDSRPIIITDSGELSLWLGAVRRADIFGTTMYLNTYSKFFKNYIHYPIAPGFFRFKKNLASWLARPKDWIVIELQAEPWGPGPYQNLSQAERDRTMNLEKFKNIIEFSRQAGFREFYLWGAEWWYWEMQQGRPEVWQYAKTLFK
;
A
#
# COMPACT_ATOMS: atom_id res chain seq x y z
N MET A 1 -24.79 -15.72 58.46
CA MET A 1 -25.07 -14.96 57.23
C MET A 1 -25.34 -13.52 57.63
N GLY A 2 -24.45 -12.59 57.29
CA GLY A 2 -24.66 -11.16 57.56
C GLY A 2 -24.10 -10.35 56.40
N ALA A 3 -24.92 -10.13 55.38
CA ALA A 3 -24.55 -9.24 54.28
C ALA A 3 -24.63 -7.79 54.80
N GLN A 4 -23.47 -7.15 54.99
CA GLN A 4 -23.40 -5.71 55.26
C GLN A 4 -23.87 -4.94 54.03
N ILE A 5 -25.08 -4.38 54.12
CA ILE A 5 -25.62 -3.45 53.13
C ILE A 5 -24.91 -2.10 53.33
N LEU A 6 -24.00 -1.75 52.42
CA LEU A 6 -23.36 -0.43 52.40
C LEU A 6 -24.42 0.66 52.24
N PRO A 7 -24.36 1.79 52.99
CA PRO A 7 -25.35 2.86 52.89
C PRO A 7 -25.33 3.49 51.49
N ALA A 8 -26.51 3.65 50.90
CA ALA A 8 -26.69 4.08 49.51
C ALA A 8 -25.92 5.37 49.14
N GLY A 9 -25.75 6.31 50.08
CA GLY A 9 -24.98 7.54 49.87
C GLY A 9 -23.46 7.32 49.69
N LEU A 10 -22.87 6.34 50.38
CA LEU A 10 -21.46 5.98 50.25
C LEU A 10 -21.19 5.26 48.92
N ILE A 11 -22.18 4.47 48.45
CA ILE A 11 -22.17 3.82 47.14
C ILE A 11 -22.26 4.89 46.04
N MET A 12 -23.20 5.84 46.13
CA MET A 12 -23.34 6.94 45.18
C MET A 12 -22.09 7.85 45.11
N PHE A 13 -21.46 8.18 46.24
CA PHE A 13 -20.24 8.98 46.25
C PHE A 13 -19.05 8.25 45.59
N LYS A 14 -18.90 6.93 45.82
CA LYS A 14 -17.89 6.10 45.16
C LYS A 14 -18.14 5.99 43.66
N ILE A 15 -19.40 5.87 43.22
CA ILE A 15 -19.78 5.86 41.80
C ILE A 15 -19.44 7.21 41.15
N PHE A 16 -19.82 8.33 41.78
CA PHE A 16 -19.52 9.67 41.26
C PHE A 16 -18.01 9.95 41.16
N LYS A 17 -17.21 9.51 42.14
CA LYS A 17 -15.74 9.58 42.09
C LYS A 17 -15.17 8.74 40.94
N ARG A 18 -15.68 7.52 40.73
CA ARG A 18 -15.26 6.65 39.61
C ARG A 18 -15.61 7.27 38.25
N ILE A 19 -16.79 7.86 38.12
CA ILE A 19 -17.22 8.57 36.91
C ILE A 19 -16.30 9.78 36.64
N LYS A 20 -15.98 10.59 37.66
CA LYS A 20 -15.03 11.70 37.51
C LYS A 20 -13.63 11.23 37.08
N ILE A 21 -13.12 10.16 37.69
CA ILE A 21 -11.83 9.57 37.31
C ILE A 21 -11.89 9.08 35.86
N PHE A 22 -12.95 8.37 35.47
CA PHE A 22 -13.15 7.91 34.10
C PHE A 22 -13.12 9.07 33.11
N PHE A 23 -13.86 10.15 33.36
CA PHE A 23 -13.86 11.33 32.48
C PHE A 23 -12.52 12.04 32.48
N ALA A 24 -11.83 12.15 33.62
CA ALA A 24 -10.49 12.74 33.67
C ALA A 24 -9.48 11.92 32.84
N VAL A 25 -9.51 10.59 32.95
CA VAL A 25 -8.68 9.68 32.15
C VAL A 25 -9.05 9.79 30.66
N LEU A 26 -10.35 9.84 30.33
CA LEU A 26 -10.80 10.00 28.95
C LEU A 26 -10.32 11.32 28.34
N ILE A 27 -10.47 12.44 29.05
CA ILE A 27 -9.98 13.75 28.61
C ILE A 27 -8.47 13.71 28.40
N LEU A 28 -7.73 13.10 29.32
CA LEU A 28 -6.29 12.95 29.21
C LEU A 28 -5.89 12.09 27.99
N CYS A 29 -6.57 10.97 27.76
CA CYS A 29 -6.38 10.13 26.58
C CYS A 29 -6.67 10.90 25.28
N LEU A 30 -7.79 11.62 25.20
CA LEU A 30 -8.15 12.44 24.04
C LEU A 30 -7.13 13.56 23.81
N PHE A 31 -6.63 14.18 24.89
CA PHE A 31 -5.58 15.19 24.81
C PHE A 31 -4.28 14.60 24.24
N PHE A 32 -3.86 13.42 24.69
CA PHE A 32 -2.68 12.74 24.12
C PHE A 32 -2.90 12.32 22.66
N ILE A 33 -4.08 11.84 22.30
CA ILE A 33 -4.42 11.53 20.89
C ILE A 33 -4.34 12.81 20.05
N PHE A 34 -4.91 13.92 20.53
CA PHE A 34 -4.84 15.20 19.86
C PHE A 34 -3.39 15.65 19.65
N LEU A 35 -2.56 15.62 20.70
CA LEU A 35 -1.14 15.98 20.60
C LEU A 35 -0.40 15.08 19.61
N ALA A 36 -0.58 13.76 19.69
CA ALA A 36 0.07 12.83 18.79
C ALA A 36 -0.48 12.91 17.35
N SER A 37 -1.70 13.40 17.14
CA SER A 37 -2.27 13.68 15.80
C SER A 37 -1.73 14.97 15.16
N ARG A 38 -1.01 15.79 15.92
CA ARG A 38 -0.20 16.89 15.38
C ARG A 38 1.10 16.32 14.78
N GLY A 39 1.70 17.06 13.88
CA GLY A 39 2.94 16.66 13.24
C GLY A 39 3.24 17.55 12.05
N GLN A 40 4.34 17.23 11.38
CA GLN A 40 4.76 17.97 10.21
C GLN A 40 3.73 17.84 9.08
N VAL A 41 3.40 18.98 8.48
CA VAL A 41 2.68 19.07 7.22
C VAL A 41 3.65 19.70 6.23
N TYR A 42 3.86 19.02 5.12
CA TYR A 42 4.83 19.44 4.12
C TYR A 42 4.17 20.40 3.13
N LYS A 43 4.97 21.32 2.58
CA LYS A 43 4.54 22.14 1.46
C LYS A 43 4.49 21.30 0.18
N ILE A 44 3.75 21.78 -0.81
CA ILE A 44 3.54 21.06 -2.07
C ILE A 44 4.88 20.79 -2.77
N GLU A 45 5.80 21.74 -2.72
CA GLU A 45 7.10 21.67 -3.38
C GLU A 45 8.06 20.68 -2.71
N GLU A 46 7.73 20.21 -1.50
CA GLU A 46 8.49 19.20 -0.77
C GLU A 46 7.99 17.77 -1.02
N LEU A 47 6.87 17.64 -1.74
CA LEU A 47 6.23 16.36 -2.03
C LEU A 47 6.81 15.72 -3.30
N ALA A 48 6.95 14.41 -3.26
CA ALA A 48 7.30 13.58 -4.40
C ALA A 48 6.16 12.62 -4.71
N TYR A 49 5.73 12.60 -5.97
CA TYR A 49 4.73 11.67 -6.47
C TYR A 49 5.37 10.66 -7.42
N GLY A 50 5.01 9.39 -7.23
CA GLY A 50 5.27 8.29 -8.15
C GLY A 50 3.99 7.54 -8.47
N VAL A 51 4.08 6.48 -9.26
CA VAL A 51 2.94 5.60 -9.54
C VAL A 51 3.29 4.14 -9.26
N THR A 52 2.29 3.35 -8.87
CA THR A 52 2.39 1.89 -9.03
C THR A 52 1.86 1.55 -10.42
N PHE A 53 2.61 0.77 -11.18
CA PHE A 53 2.18 0.28 -12.49
C PHE A 53 2.11 -1.24 -12.49
N SER A 54 1.05 -1.78 -13.09
CA SER A 54 0.85 -3.21 -13.28
C SER A 54 0.49 -3.52 -14.73
N GLN A 55 1.34 -4.33 -15.35
CA GLN A 55 1.07 -4.93 -16.66
C GLN A 55 -0.25 -5.71 -16.66
N LYS A 56 -0.50 -6.53 -15.63
CA LYS A 56 -1.74 -7.30 -15.47
C LYS A 56 -2.97 -6.42 -15.48
N GLN A 57 -2.94 -5.31 -14.75
CA GLN A 57 -4.07 -4.39 -14.71
C GLN A 57 -4.33 -3.81 -16.09
N ALA A 58 -3.32 -3.28 -16.77
CA ALA A 58 -3.47 -2.72 -18.11
C ALA A 58 -4.05 -3.74 -19.11
N GLN A 59 -3.55 -4.97 -19.08
CA GLN A 59 -4.05 -6.07 -19.92
C GLN A 59 -5.51 -6.44 -19.59
N SER A 60 -5.90 -6.45 -18.32
CA SER A 60 -7.28 -6.72 -17.90
C SER A 60 -8.30 -5.69 -18.39
N LEU A 61 -7.82 -4.51 -18.79
CA LEU A 61 -8.62 -3.43 -19.39
C LEU A 61 -8.65 -3.51 -20.92
N GLY A 62 -8.00 -4.52 -21.52
CA GLY A 62 -7.88 -4.67 -22.97
C GLY A 62 -6.97 -3.63 -23.61
N LEU A 63 -6.07 -3.02 -22.83
CA LEU A 63 -5.16 -1.98 -23.31
C LEU A 63 -3.78 -2.55 -23.65
N ASP A 64 -3.07 -1.88 -24.56
CA ASP A 64 -1.64 -2.13 -24.76
C ASP A 64 -0.84 -1.56 -23.59
N TRP A 65 -0.43 -2.45 -22.69
CA TRP A 65 0.30 -2.08 -21.49
C TRP A 65 1.61 -1.34 -21.77
N ARG A 66 2.29 -1.62 -22.90
CA ARG A 66 3.53 -0.93 -23.27
C ARG A 66 3.27 0.53 -23.59
N SER A 67 2.21 0.82 -24.35
CA SER A 67 1.79 2.18 -24.66
C SER A 67 1.45 3.00 -23.41
N ILE A 68 0.71 2.41 -22.46
CA ILE A 68 0.43 3.08 -21.17
C ILE A 68 1.73 3.30 -20.39
N TYR A 69 2.57 2.28 -20.29
CA TYR A 69 3.82 2.34 -19.55
C TYR A 69 4.73 3.47 -20.03
N LEU A 70 4.85 3.64 -21.35
CA LEU A 70 5.60 4.76 -21.93
C LEU A 70 4.91 6.09 -21.64
N SER A 71 3.58 6.16 -21.76
CA SER A 71 2.81 7.39 -21.49
C SER A 71 2.94 7.86 -20.03
N VAL A 72 3.13 6.95 -19.07
CA VAL A 72 3.43 7.29 -17.67
C VAL A 72 4.70 8.12 -17.55
N PHE A 73 5.70 7.92 -18.41
CA PHE A 73 6.92 8.74 -18.37
C PHE A 73 6.88 9.90 -19.34
N ASP A 74 6.44 9.64 -20.56
CA ASP A 74 6.60 10.56 -21.69
C ASP A 74 5.52 11.65 -21.69
N ASP A 75 4.32 11.35 -21.16
CA ASP A 75 3.22 12.30 -21.06
C ASP A 75 2.96 12.78 -19.62
N LEU A 76 2.94 11.88 -18.64
CA LEU A 76 2.78 12.30 -17.23
C LEU A 76 4.06 12.90 -16.64
N GLY A 77 5.25 12.52 -17.12
CA GLY A 77 6.52 13.01 -16.57
C GLY A 77 7.01 12.28 -15.31
N VAL A 78 6.43 11.12 -14.97
CA VAL A 78 6.74 10.40 -13.73
C VAL A 78 8.23 10.07 -13.60
N LYS A 79 8.80 10.35 -12.42
CA LYS A 79 10.22 10.06 -12.07
C LYS A 79 10.41 8.98 -11.02
N LYS A 80 9.32 8.46 -10.43
CA LYS A 80 9.33 7.40 -9.42
C LYS A 80 8.27 6.36 -9.76
N ILE A 81 8.65 5.09 -9.84
CA ILE A 81 7.72 4.01 -10.18
C ILE A 81 7.91 2.82 -9.24
N ARG A 82 6.79 2.22 -8.83
CA ARG A 82 6.77 0.92 -8.18
C ARG A 82 6.31 -0.13 -9.18
N LEU A 83 7.11 -1.19 -9.33
CA LEU A 83 6.84 -2.31 -10.21
C LEU A 83 6.73 -3.61 -9.40
N PRO A 84 5.65 -4.39 -9.57
CA PRO A 84 5.58 -5.75 -9.08
C PRO A 84 6.27 -6.72 -10.03
N ALA A 85 7.23 -7.49 -9.53
CA ALA A 85 7.72 -8.67 -10.23
C ALA A 85 6.74 -9.82 -9.95
N TYR A 86 5.78 -10.08 -10.84
CA TYR A 86 4.77 -11.12 -10.61
C TYR A 86 5.35 -12.53 -10.78
N TRP A 87 5.27 -13.36 -9.74
CA TRP A 87 5.88 -14.69 -9.76
C TRP A 87 5.24 -15.63 -10.78
N ASP A 88 3.92 -15.72 -10.82
CA ASP A 88 3.15 -16.47 -11.82
C ASP A 88 3.41 -16.08 -13.28
N GLU A 89 3.83 -14.84 -13.57
CA GLU A 89 4.24 -14.41 -14.92
C GLU A 89 5.71 -14.72 -15.20
N ILE A 90 6.59 -14.44 -14.23
CA ILE A 90 8.03 -14.63 -14.35
C ILE A 90 8.40 -16.11 -14.39
N GLU A 91 7.68 -16.97 -13.67
CA GLU A 91 7.96 -18.41 -13.58
C GLU A 91 6.64 -19.20 -13.74
N SER A 92 5.98 -19.01 -14.88
CA SER A 92 4.72 -19.70 -15.20
C SER A 92 4.84 -21.24 -15.26
N GLN A 93 6.06 -21.74 -15.45
CA GLN A 93 6.43 -23.16 -15.37
C GLN A 93 7.64 -23.32 -14.44
N GLU A 94 7.61 -24.32 -13.57
CA GLU A 94 8.64 -24.52 -12.54
C GLU A 94 10.05 -24.57 -13.16
N GLY A 95 10.94 -23.70 -12.69
CA GLY A 95 12.33 -23.58 -13.15
C GLY A 95 12.52 -22.85 -14.48
N SER A 96 11.45 -22.45 -15.18
CA SER A 96 11.50 -21.78 -16.47
C SER A 96 11.10 -20.31 -16.35
N PHE A 97 12.10 -19.44 -16.36
CA PHE A 97 11.90 -18.01 -16.17
C PHE A 97 11.64 -17.25 -17.48
N PHE A 98 10.58 -16.46 -17.52
CA PHE A 98 10.24 -15.51 -18.57
C PHE A 98 10.54 -14.07 -18.11
N TRP A 99 11.62 -13.51 -18.64
CA TRP A 99 12.09 -12.16 -18.31
C TRP A 99 11.72 -11.01 -19.26
N PRO A 100 11.43 -11.22 -20.57
CA PRO A 100 11.35 -10.12 -21.54
C PRO A 100 10.46 -8.94 -21.15
N ASP A 101 9.31 -9.18 -20.52
CA ASP A 101 8.38 -8.11 -20.15
C ASP A 101 8.90 -7.25 -19.00
N LEU A 102 9.41 -7.86 -17.93
CA LEU A 102 9.98 -7.12 -16.79
C LEU A 102 11.33 -6.49 -17.16
N ASP A 103 12.15 -7.16 -17.97
CA ASP A 103 13.38 -6.59 -18.54
C ASP A 103 13.06 -5.31 -19.31
N TRP A 104 12.02 -5.36 -20.15
CA TRP A 104 11.61 -4.23 -20.96
C TRP A 104 11.12 -3.08 -20.07
N GLN A 105 10.28 -3.34 -19.07
CA GLN A 105 9.81 -2.33 -18.12
C GLN A 105 11.00 -1.65 -17.41
N ILE A 106 11.88 -2.45 -16.81
CA ILE A 106 13.06 -1.95 -16.08
C ILE A 106 13.97 -1.16 -17.02
N SER A 107 14.22 -1.64 -18.25
CA SER A 107 15.04 -0.93 -19.23
C SER A 107 14.42 0.42 -19.63
N GLN A 108 13.12 0.48 -19.88
CA GLN A 108 12.44 1.72 -20.28
C GLN A 108 12.46 2.76 -19.15
N ALA A 109 12.16 2.37 -17.92
CA ALA A 109 12.30 3.24 -16.74
C ALA A 109 13.75 3.70 -16.54
N SER A 110 14.71 2.78 -16.67
CA SER A 110 16.13 3.08 -16.43
C SER A 110 16.72 4.04 -17.44
N SER A 111 16.38 3.88 -18.73
CA SER A 111 16.81 4.78 -19.80
C SER A 111 16.35 6.23 -19.59
N ARG A 112 15.25 6.41 -18.84
CA ARG A 112 14.65 7.71 -18.48
C ARG A 112 15.06 8.19 -17.09
N ARG A 113 15.97 7.47 -16.42
CA ARG A 113 16.45 7.75 -15.06
C ARG A 113 15.31 7.85 -14.04
N VAL A 114 14.30 7.01 -14.19
CA VAL A 114 13.19 6.87 -13.25
C VAL A 114 13.65 5.99 -12.09
N GLU A 115 13.42 6.42 -10.86
CA GLU A 115 13.67 5.61 -9.66
C GLU A 115 12.66 4.48 -9.57
N ILE A 116 13.13 3.26 -9.31
CA ILE A 116 12.33 2.04 -9.30
C ILE A 116 12.33 1.45 -7.88
N ILE A 117 11.12 1.25 -7.35
CA ILE A 117 10.88 0.28 -6.28
C ILE A 117 10.46 -1.02 -6.96
N LEU A 118 11.26 -2.08 -6.80
CA LEU A 118 10.92 -3.39 -7.33
C LEU A 118 10.38 -4.27 -6.20
N ALA A 119 9.10 -4.61 -6.29
CA ALA A 119 8.42 -5.47 -5.32
C ALA A 119 8.57 -6.94 -5.71
N VAL A 120 9.01 -7.75 -4.76
CA VAL A 120 9.28 -9.19 -4.92
C VAL A 120 8.64 -9.96 -3.78
N GLY A 121 8.25 -11.20 -4.06
CA GLY A 121 7.50 -12.04 -3.12
C GLY A 121 6.30 -12.73 -3.78
N ALA A 122 5.60 -13.53 -3.01
CA ALA A 122 4.38 -14.22 -3.43
C ALA A 122 3.16 -13.28 -3.42
N ARG A 123 3.07 -12.36 -2.44
CA ARG A 123 1.99 -11.37 -2.34
C ARG A 123 2.45 -10.03 -2.89
N LEU A 124 1.81 -9.52 -3.94
CA LEU A 124 2.21 -8.28 -4.62
C LEU A 124 0.98 -7.42 -4.98
N PRO A 125 1.19 -6.16 -5.41
CA PRO A 125 0.11 -5.29 -5.89
C PRO A 125 -0.83 -5.92 -6.93
N ARG A 126 -2.13 -5.60 -6.84
CA ARG A 126 -3.28 -5.96 -7.70
C ARG A 126 -3.93 -7.29 -7.33
N TRP A 127 -5.17 -7.51 -7.81
CA TRP A 127 -5.93 -8.73 -7.56
C TRP A 127 -5.62 -9.81 -8.62
N PRO A 128 -5.54 -11.10 -8.23
CA PRO A 128 -5.46 -11.59 -6.86
C PRO A 128 -4.16 -11.14 -6.20
N GLU A 129 -4.18 -10.87 -4.90
CA GLU A 129 -3.03 -10.31 -4.15
C GLU A 129 -1.86 -11.27 -4.08
N CYS A 130 -2.12 -12.58 -4.11
CA CYS A 130 -1.10 -13.61 -4.17
C CYS A 130 -0.96 -14.16 -5.59
N HIS A 131 0.25 -14.07 -6.11
CA HIS A 131 0.60 -14.39 -7.48
C HIS A 131 1.38 -15.71 -7.56
N LEU A 132 0.84 -16.74 -6.91
CA LEU A 132 1.44 -18.07 -6.93
C LEU A 132 1.28 -18.69 -8.32
N PRO A 133 2.37 -19.19 -8.94
CA PRO A 133 2.24 -19.93 -10.19
C PRO A 133 1.33 -21.15 -10.05
N ALA A 134 0.61 -21.50 -11.12
CA ALA A 134 -0.37 -22.59 -11.10
C ALA A 134 0.23 -23.95 -10.71
N TRP A 135 1.52 -24.18 -10.98
CA TRP A 135 2.23 -25.42 -10.64
C TRP A 135 2.45 -25.60 -9.13
N THR A 136 2.27 -24.55 -8.31
CA THR A 136 2.39 -24.64 -6.85
C THR A 136 1.12 -25.18 -6.16
N LYS A 137 0.01 -25.37 -6.89
CA LYS A 137 -1.32 -25.68 -6.32
C LYS A 137 -1.36 -26.91 -5.41
N ASN A 138 -0.53 -27.92 -5.69
CA ASN A 138 -0.50 -29.19 -4.93
C ASN A 138 0.69 -29.26 -3.96
N PHE A 139 1.43 -28.17 -3.78
CA PHE A 139 2.60 -28.14 -2.91
C PHE A 139 2.20 -27.93 -1.45
N LEU A 140 2.96 -28.53 -0.56
CA LEU A 140 2.90 -28.23 0.87
C LEU A 140 3.44 -26.82 1.13
N LYS A 141 3.01 -26.19 2.23
CA LYS A 141 3.46 -24.85 2.65
C LYS A 141 4.99 -24.68 2.57
N ALA A 142 5.73 -25.63 3.14
CA ALA A 142 7.20 -25.58 3.13
C ALA A 142 7.83 -25.66 1.73
N GLN A 143 7.18 -26.34 0.79
CA GLN A 143 7.63 -26.40 -0.61
C GLN A 143 7.37 -25.07 -1.32
N ILE A 144 6.19 -24.47 -1.10
CA ILE A 144 5.87 -23.13 -1.62
C ILE A 144 6.87 -22.11 -1.08
N GLU A 145 7.10 -22.12 0.24
CA GLU A 145 8.05 -21.23 0.90
C GLU A 145 9.47 -21.34 0.31
N ASN A 146 9.98 -22.55 0.13
CA ASN A 146 11.28 -22.75 -0.52
C ASN A 146 11.31 -22.19 -1.95
N LYS A 147 10.25 -22.44 -2.73
CA LYS A 147 10.13 -21.94 -4.10
C LYS A 147 9.99 -20.42 -4.17
N THR A 148 9.33 -19.80 -3.20
CA THR A 148 9.29 -18.33 -3.08
C THR A 148 10.68 -17.76 -2.83
N LEU A 149 11.50 -18.39 -1.99
CA LEU A 149 12.89 -17.96 -1.75
C LEU A 149 13.77 -18.12 -3.00
N ASP A 150 13.61 -19.21 -3.75
CA ASP A 150 14.29 -19.40 -5.05
C ASP A 150 13.91 -18.30 -6.05
N TYR A 151 12.62 -18.00 -6.13
CA TYR A 151 12.06 -16.94 -6.97
C TYR A 151 12.61 -15.55 -6.60
N ILE A 152 12.52 -15.15 -5.32
CA ILE A 152 13.07 -13.89 -4.82
C ILE A 152 14.56 -13.81 -5.15
N THR A 153 15.30 -14.90 -4.96
CA THR A 153 16.72 -14.99 -5.30
C THR A 153 16.98 -14.72 -6.78
N ALA A 154 16.19 -15.33 -7.66
CA ALA A 154 16.32 -15.16 -9.11
C ALA A 154 16.09 -13.71 -9.53
N VAL A 155 15.02 -13.08 -9.03
CA VAL A 155 14.68 -11.68 -9.36
C VAL A 155 15.74 -10.70 -8.85
N ILE A 156 16.15 -10.81 -7.58
CA ILE A 156 17.14 -9.89 -7.01
C ILE A 156 18.49 -10.07 -7.72
N LYS A 157 18.96 -11.30 -7.94
CA LYS A 157 20.22 -11.54 -8.65
C LYS A 157 20.21 -10.97 -10.07
N ARG A 158 19.07 -11.06 -10.76
CA ARG A 158 18.93 -10.52 -12.11
C ARG A 158 19.06 -9.01 -12.15
N TYR A 159 18.37 -8.30 -11.25
CA TYR A 159 18.22 -6.85 -11.36
C TYR A 159 19.07 -6.01 -10.39
N LYS A 160 19.76 -6.60 -9.41
CA LYS A 160 20.61 -5.86 -8.45
C LYS A 160 21.72 -5.01 -9.08
N GLY A 161 22.13 -5.31 -10.32
CA GLY A 161 23.08 -4.50 -11.08
C GLY A 161 22.52 -3.16 -11.57
N ASN A 162 21.19 -3.00 -11.61
CA ASN A 162 20.54 -1.80 -12.10
C ASN A 162 20.53 -0.70 -11.03
N GLN A 163 21.19 0.44 -11.32
CA GLN A 163 21.32 1.55 -10.38
C GLN A 163 20.03 2.34 -10.15
N GLN A 164 19.05 2.20 -11.04
CA GLN A 164 17.76 2.89 -10.91
C GLN A 164 16.80 2.17 -9.98
N ILE A 165 17.05 0.89 -9.65
CA ILE A 165 16.37 0.24 -8.53
C ILE A 165 16.94 0.83 -7.25
N ILE A 166 16.12 1.58 -6.51
CA ILE A 166 16.54 2.28 -5.29
C ILE A 166 16.23 1.48 -4.04
N ALA A 167 15.25 0.57 -4.09
CA ALA A 167 14.82 -0.23 -2.96
C ALA A 167 14.07 -1.49 -3.41
N TRP A 168 14.09 -2.50 -2.54
CA TRP A 168 13.34 -3.76 -2.71
C TRP A 168 12.15 -3.76 -1.76
N GLN A 169 10.93 -3.90 -2.30
CA GLN A 169 9.75 -4.17 -1.47
C GLN A 169 9.59 -5.68 -1.31
N ILE A 170 9.50 -6.17 -0.07
CA ILE A 170 9.28 -7.60 0.21
C ILE A 170 7.83 -7.80 0.63
N GLU A 171 7.10 -8.59 -0.17
CA GLU A 171 5.66 -8.82 -0.06
C GLU A 171 4.84 -7.51 -0.14
N ASN A 172 3.51 -7.62 -0.21
CA ASN A 172 2.60 -6.46 -0.16
C ASN A 172 1.66 -6.60 1.03
N GLU A 173 1.70 -5.63 1.94
CA GLU A 173 0.90 -5.59 3.17
C GLU A 173 0.84 -6.94 3.91
N PRO A 174 1.98 -7.60 4.21
CA PRO A 174 2.00 -8.97 4.74
C PRO A 174 1.18 -9.18 6.02
N PHE A 175 0.98 -8.13 6.82
CA PHE A 175 0.19 -8.18 8.06
C PHE A 175 -1.32 -8.00 7.86
N LEU A 176 -1.78 -7.68 6.65
CA LEU A 176 -3.20 -7.61 6.30
C LEU A 176 -3.74 -9.02 6.02
N SER A 177 -4.03 -9.79 7.08
CA SER A 177 -4.32 -11.23 7.00
C SER A 177 -5.74 -11.62 6.57
N HIS A 178 -6.64 -10.65 6.42
CA HIS A 178 -8.07 -10.90 6.11
C HIS A 178 -8.47 -10.44 4.70
N PHE A 179 -7.48 -10.22 3.83
CA PHE A 179 -7.68 -9.69 2.50
C PHE A 179 -6.90 -10.52 1.48
N GLY A 180 -7.57 -10.92 0.40
CA GLY A 180 -7.03 -11.72 -0.69
C GLY A 180 -7.13 -13.24 -0.56
N ASP A 181 -6.84 -13.93 -1.66
CA ASP A 181 -6.75 -15.39 -1.74
C ASP A 181 -5.29 -15.83 -1.58
N CYS A 182 -4.83 -15.84 -0.34
CA CYS A 182 -3.42 -16.02 0.01
C CYS A 182 -3.23 -17.17 1.02
N PRO A 183 -2.07 -17.86 0.98
CA PRO A 183 -1.68 -18.76 2.06
C PRO A 183 -1.70 -18.07 3.42
N LYS A 184 -1.89 -18.84 4.49
CA LYS A 184 -1.84 -18.31 5.85
C LYS A 184 -0.50 -17.63 6.12
N PHE A 185 -0.57 -16.34 6.48
CA PHE A 185 0.61 -15.54 6.80
C PHE A 185 1.47 -16.19 7.90
N ASP A 186 2.78 -16.24 7.64
CA ASP A 186 3.80 -16.69 8.59
C ASP A 186 4.87 -15.60 8.75
N LYS A 187 4.86 -14.97 9.93
CA LYS A 187 5.81 -13.92 10.29
C LYS A 187 7.27 -14.39 10.26
N LYS A 188 7.55 -15.67 10.59
CA LYS A 188 8.92 -16.20 10.55
C LYS A 188 9.40 -16.37 9.12
N PHE A 189 8.50 -16.75 8.22
CA PHE A 189 8.80 -16.85 6.80
C PHE A 189 9.09 -15.48 6.19
N LEU A 190 8.28 -14.45 6.51
CA LEU A 190 8.59 -13.06 6.12
C LEU A 190 9.98 -12.62 6.61
N ASP A 191 10.35 -12.97 7.84
CA ASP A 191 11.69 -12.68 8.36
C ASP A 191 12.80 -13.37 7.54
N GLN A 192 12.55 -14.58 7.01
CA GLN A 192 13.48 -15.28 6.11
C GLN A 192 13.60 -14.57 4.74
N GLU A 193 12.49 -14.14 4.15
CA GLU A 193 12.48 -13.41 2.87
C GLU A 193 13.30 -12.11 2.97
N ILE A 194 13.13 -11.38 4.08
CA ILE A 194 13.88 -10.14 4.36
C ILE A 194 15.38 -10.43 4.54
N ILE A 195 15.73 -11.45 5.33
CA ILE A 195 17.12 -11.85 5.55
C ILE A 195 17.77 -12.25 4.21
N LEU A 196 17.06 -13.02 3.39
CA LEU A 196 17.51 -13.42 2.07
C LEU A 196 17.78 -12.20 1.19
N ALA A 197 16.80 -11.29 1.06
CA ALA A 197 16.95 -10.10 0.23
C ALA A 197 18.17 -9.26 0.64
N ARG A 198 18.35 -9.03 1.95
CA ARG A 198 19.51 -8.32 2.51
C ARG A 198 20.85 -9.02 2.24
N SER A 199 20.86 -10.35 2.14
CA SER A 199 22.07 -11.10 1.81
C SER A 199 22.47 -10.99 0.34
N LEU A 200 21.52 -10.66 -0.54
CA LEU A 200 21.72 -10.61 -1.99
C LEU A 200 22.07 -9.21 -2.51
N ASP A 201 21.58 -8.16 -1.84
CA ASP A 201 21.76 -6.75 -2.18
C ASP A 201 21.70 -5.87 -0.90
N SER A 202 22.51 -4.81 -0.85
CA SER A 202 22.62 -3.90 0.30
C SER A 202 21.60 -2.75 0.29
N ARG A 203 20.80 -2.62 -0.78
CA ARG A 203 19.78 -1.57 -0.89
C ARG A 203 18.70 -1.69 0.21
N PRO A 204 18.03 -0.57 0.54
CA PRO A 204 16.97 -0.56 1.55
C PRO A 204 15.83 -1.54 1.24
N ILE A 205 15.34 -2.19 2.30
CA ILE A 205 14.13 -3.02 2.26
C ILE A 205 12.90 -2.20 2.65
N ILE A 206 11.88 -2.24 1.80
CA ILE A 206 10.55 -1.69 2.06
C ILE A 206 9.64 -2.81 2.56
N ILE A 207 8.99 -2.56 3.70
CA ILE A 207 7.87 -3.38 4.17
C ILE A 207 6.65 -2.49 4.28
N THR A 208 5.53 -3.00 3.78
CA THR A 208 4.29 -2.23 3.67
C THR A 208 3.22 -2.76 4.61
N ASP A 209 2.22 -1.95 4.93
CA ASP A 209 1.07 -2.36 5.74
C ASP A 209 -0.14 -1.43 5.52
N SER A 210 -1.31 -1.90 5.93
CA SER A 210 -2.56 -1.17 5.70
C SER A 210 -2.66 0.10 6.52
N GLY A 211 -2.97 1.20 5.84
CA GLY A 211 -3.20 2.51 6.44
C GLY A 211 -4.42 2.52 7.34
N GLU A 212 -5.52 1.95 6.88
CA GLU A 212 -6.81 2.04 7.54
C GLU A 212 -7.02 0.89 8.52
N LEU A 213 -6.40 -0.27 8.27
CA LEU A 213 -6.77 -1.54 8.91
C LEU A 213 -5.67 -2.16 9.79
N SER A 214 -4.46 -1.60 9.84
CA SER A 214 -3.35 -2.11 10.69
C SER A 214 -2.86 -1.10 11.72
N LEU A 215 -2.13 -1.56 12.75
CA LEU A 215 -1.37 -0.72 13.70
C LEU A 215 0.10 -0.52 13.28
N TRP A 216 0.55 -1.13 12.18
CA TRP A 216 1.90 -1.04 11.60
C TRP A 216 3.04 -1.68 12.41
N LEU A 217 2.80 -2.11 13.65
CA LEU A 217 3.87 -2.56 14.57
C LEU A 217 4.67 -3.76 14.07
N GLY A 218 4.04 -4.64 13.29
CA GLY A 218 4.69 -5.80 12.69
C GLY A 218 5.63 -5.40 11.55
N ALA A 219 5.13 -4.57 10.64
CA ALA A 219 5.83 -4.13 9.45
C ALA A 219 6.94 -3.11 9.75
N VAL A 220 6.66 -2.07 10.54
CA VAL A 220 7.60 -0.97 10.79
C VAL A 220 8.92 -1.42 11.43
N ARG A 221 8.88 -2.48 12.26
CA ARG A 221 10.08 -3.05 12.90
C ARG A 221 11.00 -3.82 11.95
N ARG A 222 10.51 -4.15 10.75
CA ARG A 222 11.20 -4.94 9.73
C ARG A 222 11.74 -4.10 8.58
N ALA A 223 11.33 -2.84 8.51
CA ALA A 223 11.52 -1.99 7.35
C ALA A 223 12.73 -1.05 7.52
N ASP A 224 13.52 -0.88 6.46
CA ASP A 224 14.39 0.30 6.35
C ASP A 224 13.57 1.52 5.92
N ILE A 225 12.57 1.29 5.05
CA ILE A 225 11.57 2.27 4.61
C ILE A 225 10.19 1.66 4.86
N PHE A 226 9.35 2.33 5.64
CA PHE A 226 7.99 1.85 5.88
C PHE A 226 7.01 2.45 4.88
N GLY A 227 6.22 1.60 4.21
CA GLY A 227 5.15 2.02 3.29
C GLY A 227 3.76 1.80 3.88
N THR A 228 2.91 2.82 3.87
CA THR A 228 1.49 2.66 4.22
C THR A 228 0.60 2.79 2.99
N THR A 229 -0.57 2.18 3.04
CA THR A 229 -1.66 2.50 2.13
C THR A 229 -2.48 3.70 2.64
N MET A 230 -3.25 4.32 1.75
CA MET A 230 -4.14 5.45 2.04
C MET A 230 -5.35 5.42 1.11
N TYR A 231 -6.45 4.83 1.60
CA TYR A 231 -7.73 4.72 0.91
C TYR A 231 -8.82 5.43 1.71
N LEU A 232 -9.62 6.25 1.03
CA LEU A 232 -10.71 7.02 1.66
C LEU A 232 -12.09 6.54 1.26
N ASN A 233 -12.27 6.08 0.02
CA ASN A 233 -13.59 5.71 -0.51
C ASN A 233 -13.54 4.31 -1.13
N THR A 234 -14.11 3.30 -0.49
CA THR A 234 -14.08 1.92 -0.99
C THR A 234 -15.45 1.25 -0.87
N TYR A 235 -15.66 0.19 -1.63
CA TYR A 235 -16.76 -0.72 -1.39
C TYR A 235 -16.31 -1.82 -0.42
N SER A 236 -17.00 -1.95 0.72
CA SER A 236 -16.75 -3.04 1.65
C SER A 236 -17.61 -4.24 1.32
N LYS A 237 -16.96 -5.36 0.97
CA LYS A 237 -17.63 -6.67 0.80
C LYS A 237 -18.30 -7.15 2.09
N PHE A 238 -17.72 -6.83 3.26
CA PHE A 238 -18.25 -7.23 4.56
C PHE A 238 -19.58 -6.53 4.88
N PHE A 239 -19.61 -5.20 4.73
CA PHE A 239 -20.83 -4.40 4.98
C PHE A 239 -21.77 -4.35 3.77
N LYS A 240 -21.35 -4.88 2.61
CA LYS A 240 -22.05 -4.80 1.33
C LYS A 240 -22.43 -3.36 0.95
N ASN A 241 -21.58 -2.39 1.29
CA ASN A 241 -21.88 -0.97 1.12
C ASN A 241 -20.61 -0.18 0.78
N TYR A 242 -20.81 0.99 0.18
CA TYR A 242 -19.77 2.00 0.01
C TYR A 242 -19.43 2.63 1.36
N ILE A 243 -18.14 2.79 1.61
CA ILE A 243 -17.58 3.34 2.84
C ILE A 243 -16.71 4.53 2.48
N HIS A 244 -17.01 5.65 3.13
CA HIS A 244 -16.03 6.71 3.32
C HIS A 244 -15.40 6.51 4.70
N TYR A 245 -14.10 6.22 4.77
CA TYR A 245 -13.43 6.00 6.05
C TYR A 245 -13.53 7.27 6.90
N PRO A 246 -14.01 7.20 8.15
CA PRO A 246 -14.19 8.38 9.01
C PRO A 246 -12.84 8.81 9.63
N ILE A 247 -11.84 9.06 8.78
CA ILE A 247 -10.47 9.40 9.15
C ILE A 247 -10.11 10.78 8.61
N ALA A 248 -9.42 11.57 9.43
CA ALA A 248 -8.82 12.84 9.05
C ALA A 248 -7.30 12.66 8.82
N PRO A 249 -6.57 13.59 8.17
CA PRO A 249 -5.13 13.44 7.95
C PRO A 249 -4.31 13.23 9.25
N GLY A 250 -4.80 13.75 10.37
CA GLY A 250 -4.20 13.55 11.69
C GLY A 250 -4.17 12.10 12.18
N PHE A 251 -5.04 11.23 11.65
CA PHE A 251 -5.03 9.80 11.91
C PHE A 251 -3.68 9.17 11.53
N PHE A 252 -3.18 9.48 10.34
CA PHE A 252 -1.89 8.94 9.89
C PHE A 252 -0.71 9.53 10.64
N ARG A 253 -0.73 10.83 10.98
CA ARG A 253 0.30 11.46 11.83
C ARG A 253 0.33 10.83 13.22
N PHE A 254 -0.82 10.59 13.83
CA PHE A 254 -0.95 9.87 15.10
C PHE A 254 -0.30 8.50 15.03
N LYS A 255 -0.67 7.70 14.02
CA LYS A 255 -0.11 6.35 13.85
C LYS A 255 1.39 6.38 13.60
N LYS A 256 1.88 7.30 12.77
CA LYS A 256 3.31 7.47 12.48
C LYS A 256 4.08 7.82 13.75
N ASN A 257 3.56 8.77 14.52
CA ASN A 257 4.17 9.17 15.79
C ASN A 257 4.18 8.01 16.79
N LEU A 258 3.08 7.27 16.95
CA LEU A 258 3.02 6.10 17.83
C LEU A 258 4.00 5.00 17.40
N ALA A 259 4.04 4.66 16.12
CA ALA A 259 4.92 3.63 15.58
C ALA A 259 6.40 4.05 15.67
N SER A 260 6.71 5.35 15.54
CA SER A 260 8.06 5.90 15.65
C SER A 260 8.72 5.72 17.04
N TRP A 261 7.91 5.47 18.07
CA TRP A 261 8.42 5.17 19.42
C TRP A 261 8.95 3.73 19.51
N LEU A 262 8.50 2.85 18.62
CA LEU A 262 8.82 1.41 18.64
C LEU A 262 9.84 1.01 17.57
N ALA A 263 9.87 1.72 16.44
CA ALA A 263 10.85 1.54 15.38
C ALA A 263 11.11 2.88 14.69
N ARG A 264 12.31 3.04 14.11
CA ARG A 264 12.71 4.26 13.40
C ARG A 264 13.23 3.88 12.01
N PRO A 265 12.35 3.52 11.06
CA PRO A 265 12.76 3.38 9.67
C PRO A 265 13.34 4.71 9.19
N LYS A 266 14.24 4.64 8.21
CA LYS A 266 14.90 5.80 7.61
C LYS A 266 13.87 6.74 6.99
N ASP A 267 12.88 6.15 6.31
CA ASP A 267 11.81 6.89 5.64
C ASP A 267 10.42 6.26 5.84
N TRP A 268 9.42 7.10 5.64
CA TRP A 268 8.00 6.78 5.71
C TRP A 268 7.32 7.27 4.45
N ILE A 269 6.69 6.38 3.70
CA ILE A 269 6.07 6.69 2.41
C ILE A 269 4.63 6.19 2.36
N VAL A 270 3.79 6.84 1.55
CA VAL A 270 2.49 6.28 1.17
C VAL A 270 2.71 5.50 -0.11
N ILE A 271 2.81 4.19 -0.02
CA ILE A 271 3.14 3.31 -1.16
C ILE A 271 1.90 2.96 -2.00
N GLU A 272 0.70 3.19 -1.46
CA GLU A 272 -0.56 3.12 -2.19
C GLU A 272 -1.46 4.28 -1.79
N LEU A 273 -1.50 5.31 -2.61
CA LEU A 273 -2.47 6.39 -2.49
C LEU A 273 -3.61 6.14 -3.46
N GLN A 274 -4.84 6.04 -2.93
CA GLN A 274 -6.02 5.77 -3.74
C GLN A 274 -6.15 6.77 -4.88
N ALA A 275 -6.13 6.27 -6.12
CA ALA A 275 -6.36 7.10 -7.29
C ALA A 275 -7.15 6.39 -8.40
N GLU A 276 -7.89 5.33 -8.06
CA GLU A 276 -8.84 4.66 -8.94
C GLU A 276 -10.12 4.25 -8.20
N PRO A 277 -11.20 3.87 -8.91
CA PRO A 277 -12.43 3.39 -8.30
C PRO A 277 -12.24 2.04 -7.60
N TRP A 278 -12.84 1.92 -6.42
CA TRP A 278 -12.87 0.69 -5.62
C TRP A 278 -14.32 0.25 -5.37
N GLY A 279 -14.94 -0.33 -6.39
CA GLY A 279 -16.35 -0.76 -6.37
C GLY A 279 -16.57 -2.23 -6.01
N PRO A 280 -17.82 -2.73 -6.11
CA PRO A 280 -18.17 -4.12 -5.80
C PRO A 280 -17.58 -5.16 -6.78
N GLY A 281 -17.00 -4.71 -7.88
CA GLY A 281 -16.34 -5.52 -8.89
C GLY A 281 -15.34 -4.70 -9.73
N PRO A 282 -14.72 -5.32 -10.75
CA PRO A 282 -13.79 -4.65 -11.64
C PRO A 282 -14.42 -3.40 -12.28
N TYR A 283 -13.74 -2.26 -12.20
CA TYR A 283 -14.34 -0.97 -12.54
C TYR A 283 -14.74 -0.84 -14.02
N GLN A 284 -14.10 -1.60 -14.93
CA GLN A 284 -14.49 -1.68 -16.34
C GLN A 284 -15.87 -2.31 -16.56
N ASN A 285 -16.36 -3.09 -15.59
CA ASN A 285 -17.69 -3.72 -15.61
C ASN A 285 -18.76 -2.90 -14.87
N LEU A 286 -18.37 -1.79 -14.25
CA LEU A 286 -19.30 -0.91 -13.52
C LEU A 286 -19.82 0.20 -14.43
N SER A 287 -20.98 0.77 -14.07
CA SER A 287 -21.42 2.02 -14.69
C SER A 287 -20.52 3.18 -14.24
N GLN A 288 -20.52 4.28 -14.99
CA GLN A 288 -19.80 5.49 -14.57
C GLN A 288 -20.26 5.96 -13.18
N ALA A 289 -21.57 5.98 -12.93
CA ALA A 289 -22.13 6.40 -11.66
C ALA A 289 -21.64 5.52 -10.49
N GLU A 290 -21.49 4.20 -10.68
CA GLU A 290 -20.93 3.32 -9.66
C GLU A 290 -19.43 3.56 -9.43
N ARG A 291 -18.64 3.82 -10.48
CA ARG A 291 -17.23 4.22 -10.33
C ARG A 291 -17.10 5.53 -9.56
N ASP A 292 -17.88 6.53 -9.95
CA ASP A 292 -17.85 7.89 -9.40
C ASP A 292 -18.17 7.93 -7.90
N ARG A 293 -18.85 6.92 -7.35
CA ARG A 293 -19.06 6.79 -5.89
C ARG A 293 -17.77 6.72 -5.10
N THR A 294 -16.71 6.16 -5.68
CA THR A 294 -15.42 5.98 -4.99
C THR A 294 -14.30 6.79 -5.62
N MET A 295 -14.37 7.08 -6.92
CA MET A 295 -13.36 7.89 -7.57
C MET A 295 -13.93 8.66 -8.75
N ASN A 296 -13.68 9.96 -8.74
CA ASN A 296 -13.87 10.90 -9.85
C ASN A 296 -12.82 12.02 -9.68
N LEU A 297 -12.78 13.02 -10.57
CA LEU A 297 -11.79 14.10 -10.50
C LEU A 297 -11.83 14.86 -9.16
N GLU A 298 -13.02 15.15 -8.64
CA GLU A 298 -13.18 15.86 -7.37
C GLU A 298 -12.63 15.06 -6.20
N LYS A 299 -12.98 13.76 -6.10
CA LYS A 299 -12.45 12.86 -5.08
C LYS A 299 -10.94 12.71 -5.20
N PHE A 300 -10.41 12.62 -6.43
CA PHE A 300 -8.98 12.55 -6.64
C PHE A 300 -8.26 13.80 -6.11
N LYS A 301 -8.75 15.00 -6.44
CA LYS A 301 -8.24 16.27 -5.88
C LYS A 301 -8.30 16.30 -4.36
N ASN A 302 -9.42 15.86 -3.78
CA ASN A 302 -9.59 15.81 -2.33
C ASN A 302 -8.62 14.82 -1.67
N ILE A 303 -8.34 13.68 -2.29
CA ILE A 303 -7.36 12.70 -1.80
C ILE A 303 -5.93 13.26 -1.88
N ILE A 304 -5.58 13.97 -2.96
CA ILE A 304 -4.29 14.66 -3.05
C ILE A 304 -4.13 15.67 -1.91
N GLU A 305 -5.11 16.54 -1.68
CA GLU A 305 -5.04 17.52 -0.59
C GLU A 305 -5.04 16.87 0.80
N PHE A 306 -5.84 15.81 1.00
CA PHE A 306 -5.81 15.02 2.22
C PHE A 306 -4.41 14.45 2.49
N SER A 307 -3.79 13.85 1.46
CA SER A 307 -2.50 13.17 1.56
C SER A 307 -1.36 14.14 1.89
N ARG A 308 -1.38 15.36 1.32
CA ARG A 308 -0.43 16.44 1.61
C ARG A 308 -0.39 16.77 3.10
N GLN A 309 -1.53 16.68 3.77
CA GLN A 309 -1.64 16.94 5.20
C GLN A 309 -1.26 15.73 6.06
N ALA A 310 -1.16 14.51 5.53
CA ALA A 310 -1.03 13.28 6.33
C ALA A 310 0.36 13.07 6.99
N GLY A 311 1.34 13.94 6.72
CA GLY A 311 2.67 13.90 7.35
C GLY A 311 3.70 12.98 6.69
N PHE A 312 3.53 12.76 5.38
CA PHE A 312 4.47 12.06 4.49
C PHE A 312 4.94 12.99 3.38
N ARG A 313 6.06 12.64 2.76
CA ARG A 313 6.65 13.39 1.64
C ARG A 313 6.55 12.68 0.30
N GLU A 314 6.48 11.35 0.32
CA GLU A 314 6.53 10.54 -0.89
C GLU A 314 5.28 9.66 -1.00
N PHE A 315 4.65 9.71 -2.16
CA PHE A 315 3.35 9.09 -2.44
C PHE A 315 3.40 8.35 -3.77
N TYR A 316 3.02 7.08 -3.77
CA TYR A 316 2.84 6.27 -4.98
C TYR A 316 1.36 6.13 -5.26
N LEU A 317 0.92 6.74 -6.35
CA LEU A 317 -0.47 6.76 -6.78
C LEU A 317 -0.88 5.40 -7.36
N TRP A 318 -2.02 4.92 -6.92
CA TRP A 318 -2.64 3.68 -7.38
C TRP A 318 -3.78 3.98 -8.36
N GLY A 319 -3.48 4.01 -9.66
CA GLY A 319 -4.52 4.27 -10.68
C GLY A 319 -4.08 4.65 -12.09
N ALA A 320 -2.78 4.65 -12.42
CA ALA A 320 -2.30 5.10 -13.73
C ALA A 320 -2.99 4.40 -14.93
N GLU A 321 -3.25 3.11 -14.79
CA GLU A 321 -3.95 2.30 -15.79
C GLU A 321 -5.41 2.72 -15.95
N TRP A 322 -6.10 3.04 -14.84
CA TRP A 322 -7.48 3.53 -14.87
C TRP A 322 -7.57 4.93 -15.48
N TRP A 323 -6.64 5.84 -15.15
CA TRP A 323 -6.61 7.18 -15.73
C TRP A 323 -6.48 7.14 -17.25
N TYR A 324 -5.59 6.29 -17.75
CA TYR A 324 -5.41 6.09 -19.19
C TYR A 324 -6.67 5.47 -19.82
N TRP A 325 -7.26 4.48 -19.14
CA TRP A 325 -8.50 3.86 -19.59
C TRP A 325 -9.65 4.87 -19.70
N GLU A 326 -9.91 5.70 -18.68
CA GLU A 326 -10.94 6.75 -18.74
C GLU A 326 -10.67 7.75 -19.88
N MET A 327 -9.40 8.11 -20.11
CA MET A 327 -9.01 8.96 -21.23
C MET A 327 -9.40 8.34 -22.58
N GLN A 328 -9.17 7.03 -22.78
CA GLN A 328 -9.60 6.31 -23.98
C GLN A 328 -11.12 6.24 -24.12
N GLN A 329 -11.86 6.36 -23.01
CA GLN A 329 -13.32 6.46 -22.98
C GLN A 329 -13.85 7.90 -23.15
N GLY A 330 -12.99 8.84 -23.55
CA GLY A 330 -13.35 10.25 -23.77
C GLY A 330 -13.43 11.10 -22.50
N ARG A 331 -12.88 10.62 -21.38
CA ARG A 331 -12.85 11.31 -20.07
C ARG A 331 -11.41 11.54 -19.60
N PRO A 332 -10.69 12.51 -20.20
CA PRO A 332 -9.26 12.71 -19.95
C PRO A 332 -8.96 13.44 -18.64
N GLU A 333 -9.97 13.92 -17.90
CA GLU A 333 -9.81 14.93 -16.86
C GLU A 333 -8.90 14.47 -15.71
N VAL A 334 -9.01 13.20 -15.33
CA VAL A 334 -8.16 12.61 -14.29
C VAL A 334 -6.71 12.50 -14.76
N TRP A 335 -6.48 12.05 -16.01
CA TRP A 335 -5.15 11.99 -16.60
C TRP A 335 -4.50 13.38 -16.69
N GLN A 336 -5.24 14.38 -17.15
CA GLN A 336 -4.74 15.76 -17.26
C GLN A 336 -4.42 16.36 -15.89
N TYR A 337 -5.22 16.07 -14.86
CA TYR A 337 -4.89 16.48 -13.49
C TYR A 337 -3.68 15.73 -12.94
N ALA A 338 -3.54 14.42 -13.19
CA ALA A 338 -2.37 13.65 -12.77
C ALA A 338 -1.07 14.24 -13.33
N LYS A 339 -1.05 14.73 -14.58
CA LYS A 339 0.11 15.42 -15.18
C LYS A 339 0.61 16.59 -14.34
N THR A 340 -0.26 17.28 -13.60
CA THR A 340 0.16 18.44 -12.81
C THR A 340 0.90 18.04 -11.53
N LEU A 341 0.88 16.77 -11.14
CA LEU A 341 1.52 16.27 -9.92
C LEU A 341 3.01 15.93 -10.12
N PHE A 342 3.47 15.78 -11.36
CA PHE A 342 4.82 15.32 -11.70
C PHE A 342 5.67 16.36 -12.43
N LYS A 343 5.22 17.63 -12.42
CA LYS A 343 5.91 18.75 -13.08
C LYS A 343 7.01 19.37 -12.21
#